data_AF-A0A7V2KU41-F1
#
_entry.id   AF-A0A7V2KU41-F1
#
_cell.length_a   1.000
_cell.length_b   1.000
_cell.length_c   1.000
_cell.angle_alpha   90.00
_cell.angle_beta   90.00
_cell.angle_gamma   90.00
#
_symmetry.space_group_name_H-M   'P 1'
#
loop_
_entity.id
_entity.type
_entity.pdbx_description
1 polymer ?
#
loop_
_entity_poly.entity_id
_entity_poly.type
_entity_poly.pdbx_seq_one_letter_code
_entity_poly.pdbx_strand_id
1 'polypeptide(L)' 'MVTWRLKDCPRCGGDTYIDKDLDGWYQQCLLCAYRLELKELNCRKKPLAVTISDEDED' A
#
# COMPACT_ATOMS: atom_id res chain seq x y z
N MET A 1 -8.64 9.14 8.66
CA MET A 1 -7.59 10.17 8.76
C MET A 1 -6.50 9.76 7.81
N VAL A 2 -6.17 10.63 6.86
CA VAL A 2 -5.11 10.37 5.87
C VAL A 2 -3.75 10.55 6.54
N THR A 3 -2.84 9.59 6.34
CA THR A 3 -1.44 9.69 6.80
C THR A 3 -0.51 9.93 5.62
N TRP A 4 0.23 11.02 5.64
CA TRP A 4 1.15 11.40 4.56
C TRP A 4 2.55 10.79 4.77
N ARG A 5 3.17 10.29 3.69
CA ARG A 5 4.59 9.89 3.66
C ARG A 5 5.28 10.57 2.50
N LEU A 6 6.20 11.47 2.84
CA LEU A 6 6.90 12.30 1.87
C LEU A 6 8.05 11.54 1.21
N LYS A 7 8.21 11.69 -0.11
CA LYS A 7 9.25 11.03 -0.92
C LYS A 7 9.35 9.50 -0.74
N ASP A 8 8.24 8.85 -0.42
CA ASP A 8 8.19 7.41 -0.09
C ASP A 8 7.92 6.54 -1.33
N CYS A 9 7.49 7.14 -2.45
CA CYS A 9 7.12 6.37 -3.62
C CYS A 9 8.35 5.67 -4.25
N PRO A 10 8.36 4.32 -4.35
CA PRO A 10 9.50 3.59 -4.92
C PRO A 10 9.63 3.76 -6.44
N ARG A 11 8.58 4.25 -7.12
CA ARG A 11 8.60 4.47 -8.59
C ARG A 11 9.12 5.84 -8.99
N CYS A 12 8.69 6.91 -8.33
CA CYS A 12 9.01 8.28 -8.75
C CYS A 12 9.68 9.14 -7.66
N GLY A 13 9.81 8.63 -6.43
CA GLY A 13 10.31 9.42 -5.30
C GLY A 13 9.37 10.55 -4.86
N GLY A 14 8.12 10.53 -5.32
CA GLY A 14 7.08 11.47 -4.92
C GLY A 14 6.40 11.10 -3.60
N ASP A 15 5.45 11.93 -3.20
CA ASP A 15 4.72 11.77 -1.96
C ASP A 15 3.59 10.74 -2.10
N THR A 16 3.34 10.03 -1.00
CA THR A 16 2.28 9.03 -0.91
C THR A 16 1.39 9.31 0.29
N TYR A 17 0.16 8.83 0.24
CA TYR A 17 -0.78 8.90 1.34
C TYR A 17 -1.34 7.53 1.66
N ILE A 18 -1.63 7.30 2.93
CA ILE A 18 -2.30 6.10 3.43
C ILE A 18 -3.71 6.50 3.85
N ASP A 19 -4.71 5.78 3.34
CA ASP A 19 -6.12 5.97 3.70
C ASP A 19 -6.86 4.63 3.78
N LYS A 20 -8.09 4.64 4.29
CA LYS A 20 -8.91 3.43 4.48
C LYS A 20 -10.22 3.57 3.72
N ASP A 21 -10.41 2.72 2.72
CA ASP A 21 -11.67 2.55 1.99
C ASP A 21 -12.49 1.37 2.57
N LEU A 22 -13.61 1.04 1.91
CA LEU A 22 -14.45 -0.12 2.22
C LEU A 22 -13.68 -1.46 2.19
N ASP A 23 -12.66 -1.57 1.35
CA ASP A 23 -11.88 -2.80 1.14
C ASP A 23 -10.72 -2.97 2.15
N GLY A 24 -10.29 -1.86 2.78
CA GLY A 24 -9.18 -1.87 3.72
C GLY A 24 -8.27 -0.66 3.59
N TRP A 25 -7.07 -0.76 4.17
CA TRP A 25 -6.07 0.30 4.06
C TRP A 25 -5.32 0.18 2.74
N TYR A 26 -4.98 1.32 2.18
CA TYR A 26 -4.16 1.39 0.99
C TYR A 26 -3.21 2.58 1.09
N GLN A 27 -2.08 2.46 0.39
CA GLN A 27 -1.15 3.55 0.14
C GLN A 27 -1.22 3.91 -1.33
N GLN A 28 -1.28 5.21 -1.66
CA GLN A 28 -1.23 5.66 -3.05
C GLN A 28 -0.31 6.87 -3.24
N CYS A 29 0.45 6.88 -4.33
CA CYS A 29 1.29 8.00 -4.73
C CYS A 29 0.47 9.05 -5.48
N LEU A 30 0.64 10.32 -5.11
CA LEU A 30 -0.02 11.45 -5.77
C LEU A 30 0.48 11.70 -7.20
N LEU A 31 1.76 11.43 -7.47
CA LEU A 31 2.38 11.82 -8.75
C LEU A 31 2.20 10.76 -9.84
N CYS A 32 2.39 9.48 -9.52
CA CYS A 32 2.37 8.39 -10.50
C CYS A 32 1.23 7.37 -10.29
N ALA A 33 0.33 7.65 -9.35
CA ALA A 33 -0.79 6.78 -8.99
C ALA A 33 -0.40 5.35 -8.54
N TYR A 34 0.86 5.11 -8.18
CA TYR A 34 1.27 3.83 -7.61
C TYR A 34 0.49 3.53 -6.34
N ARG A 35 -0.25 2.42 -6.37
CA ARG A 35 -1.10 1.96 -5.27
C ARG A 35 -0.55 0.66 -4.71
N LEU A 36 -0.60 0.54 -3.38
CA LEU A 36 -0.24 -0.65 -2.64
C LEU A 36 -1.33 -0.91 -1.60
N GLU A 37 -1.85 -2.13 -1.56
CA GLU A 37 -2.82 -2.54 -0.56
C GLU A 37 -2.12 -2.89 0.76
N LEU A 38 -2.58 -2.30 1.86
CA LEU A 38 -1.99 -2.48 3.18
C LEU A 38 -2.88 -3.40 4.01
N LYS A 39 -2.34 -4.56 4.40
CA LYS A 39 -3.03 -5.47 5.30
C LYS A 39 -2.96 -4.93 6.74
N GLU A 40 -4.08 -4.95 7.46
CA GLU A 40 -4.12 -4.60 8.89
C GLU A 40 -3.27 -5.61 9.68
N LEU A 41 -2.06 -5.23 10.04
CA LEU A 41 -1.18 -6.05 10.86
C LEU A 41 -1.67 -6.02 12.30
N ASN A 42 -2.61 -6.91 12.62
CA ASN A 42 -2.95 -7.17 14.01
C ASN A 42 -1.81 -7.98 14.66
N CYS A 43 -0.88 -7.24 15.26
CA CYS A 43 0.17 -7.66 16.21
C CYS A 43 1.40 -8.46 15.71
N ARG A 44 2.55 -7.76 15.72
CA ARG A 44 3.95 -8.23 15.96
C ARG A 44 4.51 -9.41 15.14
N LYS A 45 4.54 -9.36 13.80
CA LYS A 45 5.48 -10.22 13.03
C LYS A 45 6.20 -9.41 11.94
N LYS A 46 7.49 -9.76 11.77
CA LYS A 46 8.52 -9.10 10.94
C LYS A 46 8.04 -8.85 9.50
N PRO A 47 8.54 -7.80 8.82
CA PRO A 47 8.03 -7.36 7.52
C PRO A 47 8.09 -8.49 6.50
N LEU A 48 6.92 -8.86 5.96
CA LEU A 48 6.79 -9.88 4.94
C LEU A 48 6.57 -9.19 3.60
N ALA A 49 7.52 -9.36 2.69
CA ALA A 49 7.42 -8.93 1.30
C ALA A 49 6.19 -9.60 0.68
N VAL A 50 5.22 -8.78 0.27
CA VAL A 50 4.02 -9.23 -0.41
C VAL A 50 4.33 -9.41 -1.89
N THR A 51 4.32 -10.67 -2.35
CA THR A 51 4.10 -11.01 -3.76
C THR A 51 2.81 -11.82 -3.77
N ILE A 52 1.76 -11.28 -4.38
CA ILE A 52 0.53 -12.02 -4.67
C ILE A 52 0.36 -11.92 -6.18
N SER A 53 0.46 -13.06 -6.84
CA SER A 53 -0.06 -13.31 -8.18
C SER A 53 -0.46 -14.77 -8.18
N ASP A 54 -1.74 -15.02 -7.89
CA ASP A 54 -2.39 -16.30 -8.17
C ASP A 54 -3.70 -15.93 -8.88
N GLU A 55 -3.65 -15.95 -10.21
CA GLU A 55 -4.82 -16.21 -11.04
C GLU A 55 -4.98 -17.73 -11.11
N ASP A 56 -6.04 -18.27 -10.51
CA ASP A 56 -6.52 -19.64 -10.74
C ASP A 56 -8.05 -19.59 -10.84
N GLU A 57 -8.59 -19.80 -12.05
CA GLU A 57 -9.98 -20.23 -12.25
C GLU A 57 -10.05 -21.22 -13.44
N ASP A 58 -10.44 -22.45 -13.09
CA ASP A 58 -10.96 -23.66 -13.81
C ASP A 58 -10.29 -24.20 -15.09
#